data_AF-A0A9P5P3Y3-F1
#
_entry.id   AF-A0A9P5P3Y3-F1
#
_cell.length_a   1.000
_cell.length_b   1.000
_cell.length_c   1.000
_cell.angle_alpha   90.00
_cell.angle_beta   90.00
_cell.angle_gamma   90.00
#
_symmetry.space_group_name_H-M   'P 1'
#
loop_
_entity.id
_entity.type
_entity.pdbx_description
1 polymer ?
#
loop_
_entity_poly.entity_id
_entity_poly.type
_entity_poly.pdbx_seq_one_letter_code
_entity_poly.pdbx_strand_id
1 'polypeptide(L)'
;MFSFSTIVSAAVMLTSVGVYATPVARSTCSPNAQGAAVSIVSDAHHGLKWGDANSSPFNGDVIIAASTALPVHVSQSGQFPTSFIIKDANNNGLAVTSSGNQLILDTASNTGTQANQLFDIACQTCGTNTTPGNAAGSSCTVSPHGNSNSCVQAGHNGTPLTVVGCDGSNAQLFDIVF
;
A
#
# COMPACT_ATOMS: atom_id res chain seq x y z
N MET A 1 -2.12 51.03 -54.46
CA MET A 1 -2.21 49.56 -54.27
C MET A 1 -0.78 49.05 -54.31
N PHE A 2 -0.12 48.49 -53.30
CA PHE A 2 -0.51 47.82 -52.04
C PHE A 2 0.51 48.21 -50.96
N SER A 3 0.08 48.35 -49.71
CA SER A 3 0.96 48.54 -48.54
C SER A 3 1.01 47.22 -47.76
N PHE A 4 2.20 46.66 -47.57
CA PHE A 4 2.39 45.44 -46.79
C PHE A 4 2.65 45.80 -45.33
N SER A 5 1.77 45.35 -44.44
CA SER A 5 1.91 45.50 -42.99
C SER A 5 2.42 44.18 -42.42
N THR A 6 3.62 44.18 -41.84
CA THR A 6 4.24 43.04 -41.15
C THR A 6 3.71 42.94 -39.73
N ILE A 7 3.12 41.80 -39.37
CA ILE A 7 2.73 41.46 -37.99
C ILE A 7 3.85 40.59 -37.40
N VAL A 8 4.47 41.05 -36.31
CA VAL A 8 5.41 40.26 -35.51
C VAL A 8 4.61 39.56 -34.41
N SER A 9 4.49 38.24 -34.49
CA SER A 9 3.89 37.41 -33.45
C SER A 9 4.93 37.04 -32.40
N ALA A 10 4.77 37.54 -31.17
CA ALA A 10 5.55 37.11 -30.02
C ALA A 10 4.85 35.93 -29.33
N ALA A 11 5.51 34.76 -29.30
CA ALA A 11 5.05 33.60 -28.55
C ALA A 11 5.51 33.71 -27.09
N VAL A 12 4.56 33.83 -26.16
CA VAL A 12 4.82 33.78 -24.72
C VAL A 12 4.86 32.31 -24.31
N MET A 13 6.05 31.78 -24.00
CA MET A 13 6.20 30.47 -23.38
C MET A 13 5.83 30.58 -21.90
N LEU A 14 4.70 30.00 -21.50
CA LEU A 14 4.37 29.79 -20.08
C LEU A 14 5.12 28.56 -19.58
N THR A 15 6.19 28.78 -18.82
CA THR A 15 6.83 27.74 -18.00
C THR A 15 5.91 27.42 -16.82
N SER A 16 5.22 26.29 -16.87
CA SER A 16 4.48 25.75 -15.72
C SER A 16 5.48 25.35 -14.63
N VAL A 17 5.61 26.19 -13.61
CA VAL A 17 6.22 25.79 -12.33
C VAL A 17 5.28 24.77 -11.69
N GLY A 18 5.67 23.50 -11.77
CA GLY A 18 5.03 22.44 -10.98
C GLY A 18 5.24 22.74 -9.51
N VAL A 19 4.15 23.05 -8.80
CA VAL A 19 4.17 23.15 -7.35
C VAL A 19 4.29 21.73 -6.82
N TYR A 20 5.50 21.32 -6.45
CA TYR A 20 5.70 20.14 -5.63
C TYR A 20 5.21 20.49 -4.24
N ALA A 21 3.98 20.09 -3.91
CA ALA A 21 3.52 20.13 -2.54
C ALA A 21 4.40 19.16 -1.73
N THR A 22 5.33 19.69 -0.94
CA THR A 22 5.92 18.95 0.17
C THR A 22 4.77 18.51 1.06
N PRO A 23 4.54 17.20 1.27
CA PRO A 23 3.46 16.76 2.13
C PRO A 23 3.69 17.36 3.51
N VAL A 24 2.70 18.11 3.99
CA VAL A 24 2.63 18.53 5.39
C VAL A 24 2.81 17.27 6.22
N ALA A 25 3.74 17.27 7.17
CA ALA A 25 3.94 16.19 8.11
C ALA A 25 2.64 16.00 8.92
N ARG A 26 1.73 15.19 8.39
CA ARG A 26 0.55 14.72 9.12
C ARG A 26 1.09 13.79 10.19
N SER A 27 0.64 13.95 11.42
CA SER A 27 0.90 12.99 12.49
C SER A 27 0.43 11.62 12.02
N THR A 28 1.35 10.76 11.59
CA THR A 28 1.04 9.39 11.20
C THR A 28 1.01 8.51 12.43
N CYS A 29 0.14 7.50 12.43
CA CYS A 29 0.07 6.49 13.47
C CYS A 29 0.30 5.10 12.87
N SER A 30 0.60 4.15 13.75
CA SER A 30 0.73 2.74 13.41
C SER A 30 -0.53 2.00 13.85
N PRO A 31 -1.20 1.27 12.94
CA PRO A 31 -2.45 0.59 13.27
C PRO A 31 -2.18 -0.53 14.28
N ASN A 32 -3.10 -0.71 15.23
CA ASN A 32 -3.03 -1.83 16.16
C ASN A 32 -4.03 -2.92 15.76
N ALA A 33 -3.60 -3.80 14.86
CA ALA A 33 -4.36 -4.97 14.42
C ALA A 33 -3.83 -6.29 15.01
N GLN A 34 -3.00 -6.22 16.05
CA GLN A 34 -2.31 -7.41 16.56
C GLN A 34 -3.29 -8.45 17.08
N GLY A 35 -3.07 -9.71 16.66
CA GLY A 35 -3.86 -10.86 17.11
C GLY A 35 -5.24 -11.00 16.47
N ALA A 36 -5.68 -10.05 15.64
CA ALA A 36 -6.91 -10.16 14.86
C ALA A 36 -6.61 -10.41 13.38
N ALA A 37 -7.49 -11.15 12.70
CA ALA A 37 -7.49 -11.18 11.24
C ALA A 37 -8.12 -9.88 10.74
N VAL A 38 -7.49 -9.26 9.74
CA VAL A 38 -7.93 -8.00 9.14
C VAL A 38 -7.95 -8.13 7.62
N SER A 39 -8.66 -7.21 6.98
CA SER A 39 -8.62 -7.01 5.55
C SER A 39 -7.91 -5.69 5.24
N ILE A 40 -6.99 -5.70 4.28
CA ILE A 40 -6.36 -4.49 3.75
C ILE A 40 -7.13 -4.07 2.50
N VAL A 41 -7.85 -2.97 2.58
CA VAL A 41 -8.83 -2.49 1.59
C VAL A 41 -8.24 -1.27 0.88
N SER A 42 -8.37 -1.19 -0.44
CA SER A 42 -7.87 -0.04 -1.21
C SER A 42 -8.81 1.16 -1.12
N ASP A 43 -8.25 2.36 -0.89
CA ASP A 43 -9.00 3.62 -0.88
C ASP A 43 -9.42 4.06 -2.30
N ALA A 44 -8.57 3.82 -3.31
CA ALA A 44 -8.88 4.17 -4.71
C ALA A 44 -9.96 3.30 -5.35
N HIS A 45 -10.08 2.06 -4.91
CA HIS A 45 -10.92 1.06 -5.56
C HIS A 45 -11.88 0.46 -4.54
N HIS A 46 -12.99 1.15 -4.31
CA HIS A 46 -14.02 0.76 -3.34
C HIS A 46 -14.34 -0.74 -3.41
N GLY A 47 -14.07 -1.44 -2.31
CA GLY A 47 -14.35 -2.86 -2.15
C GLY A 47 -13.26 -3.79 -2.68
N LEU A 48 -12.21 -3.29 -3.35
CA LEU A 48 -11.02 -4.08 -3.65
C LEU A 48 -10.11 -4.16 -2.43
N LYS A 49 -9.57 -5.35 -2.24
CA LYS A 49 -8.82 -5.75 -1.06
C LYS A 49 -7.57 -6.49 -1.51
N TRP A 50 -6.60 -6.60 -0.62
CA TRP A 50 -5.52 -7.56 -0.82
C TRP A 50 -6.15 -8.96 -0.84
N GLY A 51 -5.85 -9.69 -1.91
CA GLY A 51 -6.43 -10.98 -2.21
C GLY A 51 -5.44 -11.92 -2.86
N ASP A 52 -5.89 -13.14 -3.05
CA ASP A 52 -5.22 -14.15 -3.86
C ASP A 52 -6.17 -14.55 -5.00
N ALA A 53 -5.62 -14.86 -6.17
CA ALA A 53 -6.39 -15.33 -7.31
C ALA A 53 -6.91 -16.75 -7.08
N ASN A 54 -6.22 -17.53 -6.23
CA ASN A 54 -6.63 -18.87 -5.86
C ASN A 54 -7.57 -18.83 -4.65
N SER A 55 -8.42 -19.85 -4.54
CA SER A 55 -9.29 -20.02 -3.37
C SER A 55 -8.52 -20.51 -2.13
N SER A 56 -7.32 -21.04 -2.34
CA SER A 56 -6.48 -21.66 -1.32
C SER A 56 -5.06 -21.13 -1.48
N PRO A 57 -4.66 -20.13 -0.68
CA PRO A 57 -3.37 -19.48 -0.83
C PRO A 57 -2.20 -20.45 -0.64
N PHE A 58 -1.20 -20.37 -1.51
CA PHE A 58 -0.01 -21.22 -1.48
C PHE A 58 1.29 -20.43 -1.69
N ASN A 59 2.43 -21.10 -1.44
CA ASN A 59 3.74 -20.48 -1.63
C ASN A 59 4.02 -20.18 -3.12
N GLY A 60 4.29 -18.92 -3.42
CA GLY A 60 4.58 -18.39 -4.75
C GLY A 60 3.41 -17.61 -5.34
N ASP A 61 2.25 -17.59 -4.68
CA ASP A 61 1.09 -16.84 -5.15
C ASP A 61 1.34 -15.35 -5.14
N VAL A 62 0.88 -14.68 -6.19
CA VAL A 62 0.95 -13.22 -6.29
C VAL A 62 -0.26 -12.62 -5.58
N ILE A 63 -0.01 -11.66 -4.67
CA ILE A 63 -1.08 -10.89 -4.06
C ILE A 63 -1.70 -9.98 -5.12
N ILE A 64 -3.02 -10.06 -5.27
CA ILE A 64 -3.80 -9.29 -6.25
C ILE A 64 -4.80 -8.36 -5.56
N ALA A 65 -5.25 -7.34 -6.29
CA ALA A 65 -6.39 -6.52 -5.88
C ALA A 65 -7.66 -7.30 -6.23
N ALA A 66 -8.42 -7.72 -5.23
CA ALA A 66 -9.57 -8.60 -5.42
C ALA A 66 -10.81 -8.11 -4.65
N SER A 67 -11.99 -8.45 -5.16
CA SER A 67 -13.26 -8.25 -4.43
C SER A 67 -13.39 -9.16 -3.21
N THR A 68 -12.72 -10.31 -3.23
CA THR A 68 -12.67 -11.26 -2.12
C THR A 68 -11.37 -11.02 -1.35
N ALA A 69 -11.49 -10.88 -0.03
CA ALA A 69 -10.34 -10.64 0.83
C ALA A 69 -9.51 -11.91 1.01
N LEU A 70 -8.20 -11.76 1.00
CA LEU A 70 -7.29 -12.62 1.75
C LEU A 70 -7.26 -12.06 3.19
N PRO A 71 -7.86 -12.73 4.18
CA PRO A 71 -7.75 -12.27 5.56
C PRO A 71 -6.29 -12.43 6.02
N VAL A 72 -5.74 -11.39 6.64
CA VAL A 72 -4.33 -11.36 7.06
C VAL A 72 -4.17 -10.98 8.52
N HIS A 73 -3.11 -11.46 9.15
CA HIS A 73 -2.65 -10.96 10.43
C HIS A 73 -1.55 -9.93 10.22
N VAL A 74 -1.79 -8.69 10.65
CA VAL A 74 -0.80 -7.60 10.64
C VAL A 74 -0.22 -7.47 12.06
N SER A 75 0.99 -7.96 12.25
CA SER A 75 1.65 -7.99 13.57
C SER A 75 2.95 -7.20 13.55
N GLN A 76 3.26 -6.48 14.63
CA GLN A 76 4.58 -5.88 14.77
C GLN A 76 5.64 -6.98 14.88
N SER A 77 6.79 -6.77 14.24
CA SER A 77 7.93 -7.70 14.29
C SER A 77 8.62 -7.73 15.67
N GLY A 78 8.31 -6.77 16.54
CA GLY A 78 8.99 -6.57 17.83
C GLY A 78 10.40 -5.97 17.71
N GLN A 79 10.81 -5.58 16.50
CA GLN A 79 12.12 -4.98 16.22
C GLN A 79 12.05 -3.45 16.22
N PHE A 80 13.20 -2.81 16.46
CA PHE A 80 13.38 -1.37 16.28
C PHE A 80 14.23 -1.10 15.02
N PRO A 81 13.83 -0.16 14.14
CA PRO A 81 12.59 0.60 14.15
C PRO A 81 11.35 -0.29 13.91
N THR A 82 10.18 0.17 14.35
CA THR A 82 8.92 -0.58 14.27
C THR A 82 8.64 -0.99 12.83
N SER A 83 8.47 -2.29 12.61
CA SER A 83 8.07 -2.89 11.34
C SER A 83 6.99 -3.93 11.57
N PHE A 84 6.31 -4.31 10.50
CA PHE A 84 5.18 -5.22 10.50
C PHE A 84 5.46 -6.45 9.63
N ILE A 85 4.89 -7.58 10.04
CA ILE A 85 4.78 -8.78 9.24
C ILE A 85 3.30 -8.98 8.93
N ILE A 86 3.01 -9.27 7.66
CA ILE A 86 1.66 -9.55 7.17
C ILE A 86 1.60 -11.02 6.82
N LYS A 87 0.80 -11.80 7.55
CA LYS A 87 0.65 -13.26 7.35
C LYS A 87 -0.74 -13.61 6.87
N ASP A 88 -0.87 -14.68 6.10
CA ASP A 88 -2.19 -15.24 5.83
C ASP A 88 -2.84 -15.70 7.15
N ALA A 89 -4.09 -15.30 7.39
CA ALA A 89 -4.77 -15.58 8.65
C ALA A 89 -5.20 -17.05 8.77
N ASN A 90 -5.40 -17.73 7.64
CA ASN A 90 -5.80 -19.13 7.62
C ASN A 90 -4.60 -20.09 7.65
N ASN A 91 -3.41 -19.61 7.30
CA ASN A 91 -2.16 -20.34 7.24
C ASN A 91 -0.98 -19.43 7.62
N ASN A 92 -0.68 -19.38 8.92
CA ASN A 92 0.45 -18.62 9.47
C ASN A 92 1.84 -19.07 8.97
N GLY A 93 1.92 -20.17 8.21
CA GLY A 93 3.11 -20.59 7.49
C GLY A 93 3.39 -19.79 6.22
N LEU A 94 2.47 -18.92 5.79
CA LEU A 94 2.63 -18.02 4.65
C LEU A 94 2.66 -16.56 5.11
N ALA A 95 3.58 -15.79 4.55
CA ALA A 95 3.73 -14.36 4.77
C ALA A 95 3.81 -13.61 3.45
N VAL A 96 3.22 -12.41 3.42
CA VAL A 96 3.42 -11.49 2.31
C VAL A 96 4.91 -11.12 2.26
N THR A 97 5.46 -11.24 1.07
CA THR A 97 6.88 -11.11 0.79
C THR A 97 7.04 -10.21 -0.43
N SER A 98 7.83 -9.15 -0.29
CA SER A 98 8.23 -8.29 -1.40
C SER A 98 9.20 -9.05 -2.30
N SER A 99 8.87 -9.16 -3.59
CA SER A 99 9.71 -9.79 -4.60
C SER A 99 9.78 -8.89 -5.84
N GLY A 100 10.90 -8.18 -6.00
CA GLY A 100 11.02 -7.15 -7.02
C GLY A 100 9.97 -6.04 -6.84
N ASN A 101 9.14 -5.84 -7.86
CA ASN A 101 8.05 -4.87 -7.85
C ASN A 101 6.68 -5.50 -7.53
N GLN A 102 6.63 -6.73 -7.01
CA GLN A 102 5.39 -7.44 -6.69
C GLN A 102 5.39 -7.89 -5.22
N LEU A 103 4.20 -8.23 -4.75
CA LEU A 103 4.00 -8.93 -3.48
C LEU A 103 3.57 -10.36 -3.76
N ILE A 104 4.21 -11.31 -3.09
CA ILE A 104 3.87 -12.73 -3.16
C ILE A 104 3.61 -13.31 -1.76
N LEU A 105 2.94 -14.44 -1.67
CA LEU A 105 2.97 -15.30 -0.48
C LEU A 105 4.19 -16.20 -0.55
N ASP A 106 5.01 -16.18 0.50
CA ASP A 106 6.13 -17.11 0.66
C ASP A 106 6.12 -17.69 2.06
N THR A 107 6.94 -18.71 2.28
CA THR A 107 7.16 -19.34 3.57
C THR A 107 7.50 -18.29 4.62
N ALA A 108 6.69 -18.20 5.67
CA ALA A 108 6.87 -17.26 6.75
C ALA A 108 8.21 -17.51 7.47
N SER A 109 8.98 -16.45 7.69
CA SER A 109 10.21 -16.54 8.46
C SER A 109 9.95 -16.96 9.91
N ASN A 110 10.78 -17.88 10.41
CA ASN A 110 10.76 -18.33 11.80
C ASN A 110 11.33 -17.31 12.78
N THR A 111 12.10 -16.33 12.30
CA THR A 111 12.76 -15.33 13.15
C THR A 111 12.01 -14.00 13.19
N GLY A 112 11.11 -13.76 12.23
CA GLY A 112 10.42 -12.48 12.09
C GLY A 112 11.34 -11.32 11.67
N THR A 113 12.54 -11.61 11.18
CA THR A 113 13.56 -10.60 10.79
C THR A 113 13.92 -10.65 9.31
N GLN A 114 13.18 -11.43 8.52
CA GLN A 114 13.41 -11.57 7.10
C GLN A 114 13.07 -10.25 6.39
N ALA A 115 14.09 -9.57 5.85
CA ALA A 115 13.97 -8.18 5.40
C ALA A 115 12.87 -7.93 4.37
N ASN A 116 12.67 -8.86 3.42
CA ASN A 116 11.62 -8.74 2.40
C ASN A 116 10.22 -9.16 2.88
N GLN A 117 10.06 -9.59 4.13
CA GLN A 117 8.77 -9.86 4.79
C GLN A 117 8.41 -8.79 5.84
N LEU A 118 9.22 -7.75 5.94
CA LEU A 118 9.00 -6.61 6.81
C LEU A 118 8.40 -5.45 6.02
N PHE A 119 7.40 -4.80 6.60
CA PHE A 119 6.72 -3.66 6.03
C PHE A 119 6.64 -2.52 7.04
N ASP A 120 6.75 -1.29 6.55
CA ASP A 120 6.42 -0.08 7.28
C ASP A 120 4.97 0.28 6.95
N ILE A 121 4.15 0.48 8.00
CA ILE A 121 2.74 0.85 7.86
C ILE A 121 2.51 2.16 8.62
N ALA A 122 2.09 3.17 7.87
CA ALA A 122 1.82 4.51 8.39
C ALA A 122 0.42 4.96 7.96
N CYS A 123 -0.47 5.15 8.93
CA CYS A 123 -1.85 5.55 8.71
C CYS A 123 -2.08 7.02 9.09
N GLN A 124 -3.06 7.65 8.44
CA GLN A 124 -3.48 9.00 8.81
C GLN A 124 -4.26 9.02 10.11
N THR A 125 -5.07 7.99 10.33
CA THR A 125 -5.81 7.77 11.59
C THR A 125 -5.73 6.31 11.99
N CYS A 126 -5.79 6.06 13.30
CA CYS A 126 -5.78 4.71 13.86
C CYS A 126 -6.96 4.57 14.81
N GLY A 127 -7.72 3.50 14.65
CA GLY A 127 -8.84 3.17 15.51
C GLY A 127 -8.41 2.32 16.70
N THR A 128 -9.20 2.36 17.76
CA THR A 128 -9.06 1.47 18.92
C THR A 128 -10.24 0.49 19.06
N ASN A 129 -11.29 0.66 18.25
CA ASN A 129 -12.44 -0.23 18.23
C ASN A 129 -12.13 -1.46 17.39
N THR A 130 -12.00 -2.61 18.06
CA THR A 130 -11.69 -3.91 17.44
C THR A 130 -12.93 -4.68 16.96
N THR A 131 -14.11 -4.06 16.99
CA THR A 131 -15.33 -4.69 16.49
C THR A 131 -15.23 -4.91 14.98
N PRO A 132 -15.60 -6.09 14.44
CA PRO A 132 -15.55 -6.36 13.01
C PRO A 132 -16.23 -5.27 12.16
N GLY A 133 -15.59 -4.91 11.06
CA GLY A 133 -15.99 -3.81 10.17
C GLY A 133 -15.46 -2.43 10.56
N ASN A 134 -14.82 -2.28 11.73
CA ASN A 134 -14.15 -1.02 12.10
C ASN A 134 -12.71 -1.00 11.61
N ALA A 135 -12.21 0.19 11.26
CA ALA A 135 -10.84 0.37 10.82
C ALA A 135 -9.87 0.38 12.02
N ALA A 136 -8.87 -0.52 11.99
CA ALA A 136 -7.67 -0.44 12.82
C ALA A 136 -6.79 0.75 12.42
N GLY A 137 -6.81 1.12 11.14
CA GLY A 137 -6.25 2.36 10.63
C GLY A 137 -6.80 2.71 9.25
N SER A 138 -6.78 4.00 8.93
CA SER A 138 -7.31 4.53 7.67
C SER A 138 -6.32 5.35 6.89
N SER A 139 -6.47 5.28 5.56
CA SER A 139 -5.57 5.88 4.57
C SER A 139 -4.10 5.61 4.89
N CYS A 140 -3.80 4.32 5.06
CA CYS A 140 -2.50 3.79 5.38
C CYS A 140 -1.66 3.60 4.13
N THR A 141 -0.42 4.06 4.18
CA THR A 141 0.62 3.65 3.26
C THR A 141 1.26 2.37 3.77
N VAL A 142 1.49 1.41 2.88
CA VAL A 142 2.25 0.18 3.14
C VAL A 142 3.49 0.20 2.26
N SER A 143 4.67 0.05 2.86
CA SER A 143 5.97 0.12 2.19
C SER A 143 6.84 -1.07 2.60
N PRO A 144 7.65 -1.66 1.70
CA PRO A 144 8.69 -2.59 2.13
C PRO A 144 9.63 -1.91 3.12
N HIS A 145 9.96 -2.60 4.21
CA HIS A 145 10.77 -2.02 5.27
C HIS A 145 12.14 -1.57 4.78
N GLY A 146 12.56 -0.38 5.21
CA GLY A 146 13.84 0.21 4.79
C GLY A 146 13.81 0.82 3.39
N ASN A 147 12.65 0.84 2.71
CA ASN A 147 12.46 1.53 1.44
C ASN A 147 11.24 2.47 1.50
N SER A 148 11.41 3.58 2.21
CA SER A 148 10.36 4.60 2.42
C SER A 148 9.95 5.36 1.15
N ASN A 149 10.68 5.23 0.04
CA ASN A 149 10.33 5.84 -1.24
C ASN A 149 9.48 4.90 -2.11
N SER A 150 9.21 3.68 -1.67
CA SER A 150 8.39 2.72 -2.38
C SER A 150 7.14 2.36 -1.60
N CYS A 151 6.01 2.37 -2.29
CA CYS A 151 4.69 2.16 -1.75
C CYS A 151 4.03 1.01 -2.50
N VAL A 152 3.25 0.21 -1.79
CA VAL A 152 2.34 -0.76 -2.39
C VAL A 152 1.22 0.01 -3.08
N GLN A 153 0.91 -0.36 -4.32
CA GLN A 153 -0.13 0.22 -5.13
C GLN A 153 -1.10 -0.87 -5.60
N ALA A 154 -2.39 -0.64 -5.34
CA ALA A 154 -3.47 -1.45 -5.89
C ALA A 154 -3.72 -1.08 -7.36
N GLY A 155 -3.90 -2.09 -8.20
CA GLY A 155 -4.44 -1.93 -9.54
C GLY A 155 -5.94 -2.21 -9.60
N HIS A 156 -6.41 -2.60 -10.78
CA HIS A 156 -7.79 -3.03 -10.99
C HIS A 156 -8.03 -4.45 -10.45
N ASN A 157 -9.31 -4.84 -10.37
CA ASN A 157 -9.69 -6.18 -9.91
C ASN A 157 -8.98 -7.28 -10.72
N GLY A 158 -8.41 -8.26 -10.02
CA GLY A 158 -7.66 -9.37 -10.61
C GLY A 158 -6.21 -9.03 -11.00
N THR A 159 -5.74 -7.80 -10.78
CA THR A 159 -4.36 -7.42 -11.11
C THR A 159 -3.43 -7.51 -9.90
N PRO A 160 -2.14 -7.85 -10.10
CA PRO A 160 -1.15 -7.86 -9.03
C PRO A 160 -1.05 -6.53 -8.28
N LEU A 161 -0.83 -6.61 -6.97
CA LEU A 161 -0.32 -5.47 -6.22
C LEU A 161 1.13 -5.24 -6.63
N THR A 162 1.47 -3.96 -6.77
CA THR A 162 2.81 -3.57 -7.22
C THR A 162 3.48 -2.69 -6.19
N VAL A 163 4.80 -2.78 -6.10
CA VAL A 163 5.63 -1.88 -5.31
C VAL A 163 6.24 -0.87 -6.27
N VAL A 164 5.83 0.39 -6.13
CA VAL A 164 6.21 1.50 -7.02
C VAL A 164 6.66 2.71 -6.22
N GLY A 165 7.16 3.76 -6.88
CA GLY A 165 7.51 5.01 -6.21
C GLY A 165 6.30 5.63 -5.50
N CYS A 166 6.48 6.05 -4.25
CA CYS A 166 5.42 6.73 -3.51
C CYS A 166 5.07 8.06 -4.18
N ASP A 167 3.80 8.24 -4.56
CA ASP A 167 3.28 9.45 -5.21
C ASP A 167 2.12 10.10 -4.43
N GLY A 168 1.65 9.44 -3.36
CA GLY A 168 0.56 9.93 -2.52
C GLY A 168 -0.82 9.79 -3.16
N SER A 169 -0.94 9.04 -4.27
CA SER A 169 -2.22 8.72 -4.89
C SER A 169 -3.06 7.80 -4.00
N ASN A 170 -4.38 7.86 -4.17
CA ASN A 170 -5.31 6.98 -3.43
C ASN A 170 -5.08 5.49 -3.74
N ALA A 171 -4.39 5.15 -4.84
CA ALA A 171 -4.06 3.78 -5.18
C ALA A 171 -3.00 3.18 -4.24
N GLN A 172 -2.28 4.04 -3.52
CA GLN A 172 -1.26 3.69 -2.53
C GLN A 172 -1.75 3.83 -1.08
N LEU A 173 -3.04 4.11 -0.90
CA LEU A 173 -3.68 4.26 0.40
C LEU A 173 -4.65 3.10 0.65
N PHE A 174 -4.62 2.61 1.89
CA PHE A 174 -5.40 1.46 2.31
C PHE A 174 -6.04 1.66 3.68
N ASP A 175 -7.26 1.17 3.85
CA ASP A 175 -7.87 0.95 5.15
C ASP A 175 -7.52 -0.46 5.65
N ILE A 176 -7.15 -0.57 6.93
CA ILE A 176 -6.97 -1.87 7.60
C ILE A 176 -8.19 -2.10 8.49
N VAL A 177 -9.00 -3.11 8.17
CA VAL A 177 -10.34 -3.29 8.74
C VAL A 177 -10.45 -4.65 9.43
N PHE A 178 -10.99 -4.69 10.65
CA PHE A 178 -11.28 -5.92 11.41
C PHE A 178 -12.42 -6.73 10.81
#